data_AF-A0A178W5D6-F1
#
_entry.id   AF-A0A178W5D6-F1
#
_cell.length_a   1.000
_cell.length_b   1.000
_cell.length_c   1.000
_cell.angle_alpha   90.00
_cell.angle_beta   90.00
_cell.angle_gamma   90.00
#
_symmetry.space_group_name_H-M   'P 1'
#
loop_
_entity.id
_entity.type
_entity.pdbx_description
1 polymer ?
#
loop_
_entity_poly.entity_id
_entity_poly.type
_entity_poly.pdbx_seq_one_letter_code
_entity_poly.pdbx_strand_id
1 'polypeptide(L)'
;MDPTELKRVFQMFDKNGDGTITGKELSETLRSLGIYIPDKELTQMIEKIDVNGDGCVDIDEFGELYKTIMDEEDEEEEDMKEAFNVFDQNGDGFITVDELKAVLSSLGLKQGKTLDDCKKMIKKVDVDGDGRVNYKEFRQMMKGGGFNSL
;
A
#
# COMPACT_ATOMS: atom_id res chain seq x y z
N MET A 1 -8.36 -13.35 -14.21
CA MET A 1 -9.31 -13.10 -13.12
C MET A 1 -10.45 -14.09 -13.24
N ASP A 2 -10.85 -14.76 -12.15
CA ASP A 2 -12.02 -15.63 -12.16
C ASP A 2 -13.30 -14.79 -12.05
N PRO A 3 -14.28 -14.96 -12.95
CA PRO A 3 -15.54 -14.20 -12.94
C PRO A 3 -16.33 -14.36 -11.63
N THR A 4 -16.06 -15.45 -10.89
CA THR A 4 -16.66 -15.75 -9.60
C THR A 4 -16.16 -14.82 -8.50
N GLU A 5 -14.87 -14.46 -8.51
CA GLU A 5 -14.27 -13.59 -7.50
C GLU A 5 -14.70 -12.13 -7.73
N LEU A 6 -14.70 -11.68 -8.99
CA LEU A 6 -15.21 -10.35 -9.36
C LEU A 6 -16.64 -10.16 -8.85
N LYS A 7 -17.52 -11.15 -9.05
CA LYS A 7 -18.91 -11.09 -8.60
C LYS A 7 -19.06 -11.08 -7.08
N ARG A 8 -18.17 -11.77 -6.34
CA ARG A 8 -18.16 -11.74 -4.87
C ARG A 8 -17.75 -10.38 -4.35
N VAL A 9 -16.70 -9.81 -4.93
CA VAL A 9 -16.25 -8.46 -4.58
C VAL A 9 -17.34 -7.47 -4.95
N PHE A 10 -17.90 -7.53 -6.16
CA PHE A 10 -19.00 -6.66 -6.57
C PHE A 10 -20.16 -6.68 -5.55
N GLN A 11 -20.55 -7.85 -5.05
CA GLN A 11 -21.57 -7.99 -4.00
C GLN A 11 -21.14 -7.45 -2.62
N MET A 12 -19.85 -7.35 -2.33
CA MET A 12 -19.39 -6.68 -1.11
C MET A 12 -19.56 -5.17 -1.20
N PHE A 13 -19.42 -4.61 -2.40
CA PHE A 13 -19.53 -3.19 -2.69
C PHE A 13 -20.99 -2.77 -2.91
N ASP A 14 -21.77 -3.53 -3.67
CA ASP A 14 -23.21 -3.35 -3.89
C ASP A 14 -24.00 -3.75 -2.63
N LYS A 15 -24.19 -2.78 -1.72
CA LYS A 15 -24.89 -3.00 -0.44
C LYS A 15 -26.38 -3.19 -0.61
N ASN A 16 -26.97 -2.48 -1.57
CA ASN A 16 -28.40 -2.46 -1.77
C ASN A 16 -28.87 -3.61 -2.70
N GLY A 17 -27.94 -4.27 -3.39
CA GLY A 17 -28.19 -5.42 -4.27
C GLY A 17 -28.88 -5.05 -5.58
N ASP A 18 -28.80 -3.78 -6.00
CA ASP A 18 -29.47 -3.29 -7.20
C ASP A 18 -28.69 -3.59 -8.49
N GLY A 19 -27.49 -4.15 -8.37
CA GLY A 19 -26.62 -4.49 -9.50
C GLY A 19 -25.77 -3.34 -9.99
N THR A 20 -25.73 -2.22 -9.26
CA THR A 20 -24.91 -1.04 -9.55
C THR A 20 -24.24 -0.54 -8.26
N ILE A 21 -23.01 -0.06 -8.36
CA ILE A 21 -22.28 0.49 -7.21
C ILE A 21 -22.28 2.00 -7.34
N THR A 22 -22.97 2.67 -6.45
CA THR A 22 -22.90 4.13 -6.37
C THR A 22 -21.57 4.56 -5.75
N GLY A 23 -21.12 5.80 -6.05
CA GLY A 23 -19.89 6.32 -5.43
C GLY A 23 -19.90 6.33 -3.90
N LYS A 24 -21.08 6.41 -3.27
CA LYS A 24 -21.22 6.26 -1.83
C LYS A 24 -20.90 4.84 -1.37
N GLU A 25 -21.50 3.84 -2.01
CA GLU A 25 -21.28 2.43 -1.70
C GLU A 25 -19.82 2.02 -1.94
N LEU A 26 -19.20 2.57 -2.99
CA LEU A 26 -17.77 2.43 -3.26
C LEU A 26 -16.93 3.00 -2.10
N SER A 27 -17.20 4.25 -1.69
CA SER A 27 -16.47 4.91 -0.60
C SER A 27 -16.57 4.19 0.74
N GLU A 28 -17.76 3.70 1.09
CA GLU A 28 -18.03 3.02 2.36
C GLU A 28 -17.34 1.67 2.40
N THR A 29 -17.33 0.96 1.27
CA THR A 29 -16.71 -0.36 1.17
C THR A 29 -15.19 -0.27 1.17
N LEU A 30 -14.60 0.66 0.42
CA LEU A 30 -13.15 0.94 0.47
C LEU A 30 -12.69 1.28 1.88
N ARG A 31 -13.45 2.15 2.58
CA ARG A 31 -13.17 2.49 3.97
C ARG A 31 -13.28 1.28 4.89
N SER A 32 -14.21 0.37 4.64
CA SER A 32 -14.36 -0.89 5.39
C SER A 32 -13.22 -1.87 5.15
N LEU A 33 -12.55 -1.80 4.00
CA LEU A 33 -11.33 -2.56 3.69
C LEU A 33 -10.06 -1.90 4.28
N GLY A 34 -10.19 -0.69 4.84
CA GLY A 34 -9.07 0.09 5.36
C GLY A 34 -8.40 0.99 4.32
N ILE A 35 -8.97 1.08 3.13
CA ILE A 35 -8.51 1.92 2.03
C ILE A 35 -9.20 3.29 2.16
N TYR A 36 -8.41 4.35 2.30
CA TYR A 36 -8.92 5.70 2.44
C TYR A 36 -8.62 6.51 1.18
N ILE A 37 -9.61 6.61 0.29
CA ILE A 37 -9.53 7.44 -0.91
C ILE A 37 -10.27 8.77 -0.64
N PRO A 38 -9.66 9.93 -0.90
CA PRO A 38 -10.34 11.22 -0.86
C PRO A 38 -11.52 11.27 -1.83
N ASP A 39 -12.64 11.89 -1.43
CA ASP A 39 -13.86 12.05 -2.24
C ASP A 39 -13.58 12.55 -3.67
N LYS A 40 -12.61 13.45 -3.80
CA LYS A 40 -12.19 14.02 -5.09
C LYS A 40 -11.54 12.98 -6.01
N GLU A 41 -10.67 12.14 -5.48
CA GLU A 41 -10.02 11.07 -6.27
C GLU A 41 -11.02 9.96 -6.59
N LEU A 42 -11.89 9.63 -5.63
CA LEU A 42 -12.96 8.67 -5.85
C LEU A 42 -13.90 9.11 -6.98
N THR A 43 -14.29 10.38 -7.00
CA THR A 43 -15.12 10.95 -8.08
C THR A 43 -14.40 10.85 -9.42
N GLN A 44 -13.10 11.14 -9.46
CA GLN A 44 -12.30 11.00 -10.69
C GLN A 44 -12.12 9.55 -11.14
N MET A 45 -12.05 8.60 -10.21
CA MET A 45 -12.03 7.18 -10.51
C MET A 45 -13.36 6.77 -11.14
N ILE A 46 -14.49 7.13 -10.52
CA ILE A 46 -15.82 6.84 -11.06
C ILE A 46 -15.99 7.48 -12.43
N GLU A 47 -15.70 8.77 -12.61
CA GLU A 47 -15.82 9.46 -13.90
C GLU A 47 -14.94 8.86 -15.01
N LYS A 48 -13.83 8.21 -14.66
CA LYS A 48 -12.97 7.54 -15.65
C LYS A 48 -13.53 6.21 -16.14
N ILE A 49 -14.39 5.57 -15.35
CA ILE A 49 -14.77 4.16 -15.51
C ILE A 49 -16.26 4.02 -15.80
N ASP A 50 -17.06 4.99 -15.37
CA ASP A 50 -18.43 5.24 -15.79
C ASP A 50 -18.43 5.66 -17.27
N VAL A 51 -18.35 4.66 -18.15
CA VAL A 51 -18.34 4.84 -19.61
C VAL A 51 -19.73 5.23 -20.09
N ASN A 52 -20.76 4.75 -19.39
CA ASN A 52 -22.14 4.94 -19.76
C ASN A 52 -22.70 6.32 -19.29
N GLY A 53 -22.04 6.96 -18.32
CA GLY A 53 -22.35 8.29 -17.78
C GLY A 53 -23.56 8.32 -16.85
N ASP A 54 -23.94 7.19 -16.25
CA ASP A 54 -25.11 7.08 -15.37
C ASP A 54 -24.80 7.41 -13.90
N GLY A 55 -23.53 7.67 -13.58
CA GLY A 55 -23.04 8.01 -12.24
C GLY A 55 -22.97 6.83 -11.29
N CYS A 56 -23.16 5.61 -11.79
CA CYS A 56 -23.05 4.35 -11.08
C CYS A 56 -22.01 3.46 -11.79
N VAL A 57 -21.49 2.45 -11.08
CA VAL A 57 -20.52 1.51 -11.63
C VAL A 57 -21.19 0.15 -11.75
N ASP A 58 -21.40 -0.33 -12.97
CA ASP A 58 -21.94 -1.67 -13.20
C ASP A 58 -20.87 -2.77 -13.02
N ILE A 59 -21.24 -4.05 -13.13
CA ILE A 59 -20.29 -5.16 -12.90
C ILE A 59 -19.17 -5.23 -13.94
N ASP A 60 -19.42 -4.79 -15.17
CA ASP A 60 -18.44 -4.78 -16.25
C ASP A 60 -17.46 -3.62 -16.04
N GLU A 61 -17.96 -2.43 -15.68
CA GLU A 61 -17.19 -1.24 -15.29
C GLU A 61 -16.39 -1.47 -14.00
N PHE A 62 -16.98 -2.16 -13.01
CA PHE A 62 -16.31 -2.52 -11.76
C PHE A 62 -15.14 -3.47 -12.00
N GLY A 63 -15.20 -4.31 -13.04
CA GLY A 63 -14.08 -5.16 -13.44
C GLY A 63 -12.83 -4.36 -13.79
N GLU A 64 -12.98 -3.28 -14.55
CA GLU A 64 -11.88 -2.38 -14.91
C GLU A 64 -11.39 -1.56 -13.69
N LEU A 65 -12.33 -1.08 -12.84
CA LEU A 65 -11.99 -0.41 -11.59
C LEU A 65 -11.20 -1.31 -10.65
N TYR A 66 -11.69 -2.52 -10.39
CA TYR A 66 -11.08 -3.46 -9.46
C TYR A 66 -9.69 -3.86 -9.91
N LYS A 67 -9.50 -4.02 -11.21
CA LYS A 67 -8.18 -4.27 -11.78
C LYS A 67 -7.23 -3.10 -11.51
N THR A 68 -7.68 -1.88 -11.71
CA THR A 68 -6.88 -0.67 -11.44
C THR A 68 -6.55 -0.49 -9.95
N ILE A 69 -7.53 -0.71 -9.06
CA ILE A 69 -7.35 -0.57 -7.60
C ILE A 69 -6.45 -1.69 -7.06
N MET A 70 -6.65 -2.95 -7.51
CA MET A 70 -5.81 -4.07 -7.08
C MET A 70 -4.40 -3.96 -7.63
N ASP A 71 -4.23 -3.50 -8.88
CA ASP A 71 -2.90 -3.23 -9.42
C ASP A 71 -2.19 -2.13 -8.58
N GLU A 72 -2.89 -1.11 -8.07
CA GLU A 72 -2.30 -0.11 -7.16
C GLU A 72 -1.99 -0.66 -5.74
N GLU A 73 -2.82 -1.54 -5.18
CA GLU A 73 -2.54 -2.18 -3.88
C GLU A 73 -1.43 -3.24 -3.97
N ASP A 74 -1.37 -4.00 -5.08
CA ASP A 74 -0.28 -4.95 -5.35
C ASP A 74 1.02 -4.21 -5.69
N GLU A 75 1.00 -3.10 -6.46
CA GLU A 75 2.20 -2.29 -6.71
C GLU A 75 2.76 -1.68 -5.42
N GLU A 76 1.94 -1.12 -4.53
CA GLU A 76 2.43 -0.58 -3.25
C GLU A 76 3.01 -1.67 -2.34
N GLU A 77 2.39 -2.85 -2.26
CA GLU A 77 2.93 -3.98 -1.47
C GLU A 77 4.18 -4.58 -2.12
N GLU A 78 4.22 -4.72 -3.45
CA GLU A 78 5.38 -5.21 -4.19
C GLU A 78 6.55 -4.24 -4.07
N ASP A 79 6.37 -2.94 -4.30
CA ASP A 79 7.40 -1.92 -4.10
C ASP A 79 7.92 -1.91 -2.65
N MET A 80 7.03 -2.05 -1.67
CA MET A 80 7.42 -2.13 -0.26
C MET A 80 8.27 -3.37 0.02
N LYS A 81 7.92 -4.49 -0.60
CA LYS A 81 8.59 -5.78 -0.40
C LYS A 81 9.91 -5.85 -1.17
N GLU A 82 9.98 -5.27 -2.36
CA GLU A 82 11.23 -5.10 -3.11
C GLU A 82 12.18 -4.17 -2.35
N ALA A 83 11.69 -3.03 -1.87
CA ALA A 83 12.49 -2.14 -1.02
C ALA A 83 12.98 -2.88 0.22
N PHE A 84 12.11 -3.62 0.91
CA PHE A 84 12.48 -4.42 2.08
C PHE A 84 13.57 -5.44 1.73
N ASN A 85 13.45 -6.18 0.63
CA ASN A 85 14.45 -7.14 0.16
C ASN A 85 15.77 -6.50 -0.24
N VAL A 86 15.77 -5.25 -0.71
CA VAL A 86 17.01 -4.50 -0.96
C VAL A 86 17.76 -4.28 0.36
N PHE A 87 17.03 -3.93 1.42
CA PHE A 87 17.59 -3.74 2.77
C PHE A 87 17.97 -5.07 3.45
N ASP A 88 17.09 -6.07 3.42
CA ASP A 88 17.31 -7.41 3.98
C ASP A 88 18.16 -8.27 3.03
N GLN A 89 19.48 -8.10 3.11
CA GLN A 89 20.41 -8.79 2.23
C GLN A 89 20.47 -10.30 2.47
N ASN A 90 20.14 -10.74 3.69
CA ASN A 90 20.24 -12.14 4.09
C ASN A 90 18.90 -12.90 3.91
N GLY A 91 17.79 -12.18 3.79
CA GLY A 91 16.44 -12.72 3.53
C GLY A 91 15.79 -13.37 4.75
N ASP A 92 16.21 -13.04 5.97
CA ASP A 92 15.65 -13.58 7.22
C ASP A 92 14.34 -12.89 7.64
N GLY A 93 13.92 -11.85 6.90
CA GLY A 93 12.73 -11.07 7.20
C GLY A 93 12.97 -9.95 8.22
N PHE A 94 14.23 -9.65 8.56
CA PHE A 94 14.61 -8.62 9.53
C PHE A 94 15.80 -7.79 9.02
N ILE A 95 15.65 -6.48 8.98
CA ILE A 95 16.74 -5.57 8.61
C ILE A 95 17.57 -5.27 9.86
N THR A 96 18.82 -5.71 9.85
CA THR A 96 19.77 -5.40 10.93
C THR A 96 20.45 -4.04 10.72
N VAL A 97 21.10 -3.51 11.78
CA VAL A 97 21.87 -2.26 11.72
C VAL A 97 22.94 -2.31 10.63
N ASP A 98 23.62 -3.44 10.49
CA ASP A 98 24.71 -3.62 9.52
C ASP A 98 24.17 -3.66 8.07
N GLU A 99 23.04 -4.31 7.85
CA GLU A 99 22.36 -4.35 6.55
C GLU A 99 21.83 -2.99 6.13
N LEU A 100 21.14 -2.30 7.05
CA LEU A 100 20.69 -0.92 6.84
C LEU A 100 21.87 -0.02 6.46
N LYS A 101 22.99 -0.13 7.18
CA LYS A 101 24.22 0.64 6.89
C LYS A 101 24.80 0.31 5.51
N ALA A 102 24.88 -0.97 5.14
CA ALA A 102 25.43 -1.41 3.86
C ALA A 102 24.64 -0.81 2.70
N VAL A 103 23.31 -0.87 2.77
CA VAL A 103 22.42 -0.33 1.74
C VAL A 103 22.44 1.20 1.70
N LEU A 104 22.37 1.88 2.85
CA LEU A 104 22.45 3.34 2.89
C LEU A 104 23.80 3.86 2.35
N SER A 105 24.89 3.11 2.58
CA SER A 105 26.20 3.41 2.00
C SER A 105 26.20 3.21 0.49
N SER A 106 25.53 2.16 -0.01
CA SER A 106 25.38 1.89 -1.45
C SER A 106 24.52 2.93 -2.17
N LEU A 107 23.50 3.46 -1.49
CA LEU A 107 22.62 4.54 -2.00
C LEU A 107 23.27 5.93 -1.88
N GLY A 108 24.46 6.04 -1.28
CA GLY A 108 25.17 7.31 -1.11
C GLY A 108 24.55 8.27 -0.09
N LEU A 109 23.62 7.78 0.74
CA LEU A 109 22.93 8.58 1.74
C LEU A 109 23.86 8.90 2.91
N LYS A 110 23.99 10.20 3.23
CA LYS A 110 24.88 10.67 4.30
C LYS A 110 24.45 10.19 5.69
N GLN A 111 23.16 9.88 5.88
CA GLN A 111 22.62 9.39 7.15
C GLN A 111 23.03 7.95 7.49
N GLY A 112 23.50 7.15 6.53
CA GLY A 112 24.00 5.79 6.78
C GLY A 112 25.51 5.68 7.02
N LYS A 113 26.21 6.81 7.15
CA LYS A 113 27.68 6.83 7.20
C LYS A 113 28.25 6.24 8.49
N THR A 114 27.51 6.29 9.59
CA THR A 114 27.97 5.77 10.88
C THR A 114 27.01 4.74 11.45
N LEU A 115 27.54 3.77 12.19
CA LEU A 115 26.73 2.78 12.91
C LEU A 115 25.79 3.45 13.93
N ASP A 116 26.17 4.61 14.47
CA ASP A 116 25.38 5.32 15.47
C ASP A 116 24.12 5.94 14.85
N ASP A 117 24.22 6.47 13.62
CA ASP A 117 23.08 6.99 12.88
C ASP A 117 22.11 5.87 12.48
N CYS A 118 22.62 4.74 11.97
CA CYS A 118 21.79 3.57 11.67
C CYS A 118 21.09 3.03 12.92
N LYS A 119 21.78 2.95 14.07
CA LYS A 119 21.19 2.55 15.35
C LYS A 119 20.07 3.51 15.79
N LYS A 120 20.24 4.82 15.60
CA LYS A 120 19.19 5.81 15.90
C LYS A 120 17.99 5.67 14.98
N MET A 121 18.21 5.33 13.71
CA MET A 121 17.13 5.07 12.75
C MET A 121 16.33 3.84 13.16
N ILE A 122 17.01 2.71 13.39
CA ILE A 122 16.35 1.47 13.84
C ILE A 122 15.59 1.72 15.14
N LYS A 123 16.22 2.32 16.16
CA LYS A 123 15.57 2.59 17.44
C LYS A 123 14.33 3.49 17.37
N LYS A 124 14.14 4.26 16.29
CA LYS A 124 12.91 5.07 16.10
C LYS A 124 11.73 4.24 15.61
N VAL A 125 11.99 3.13 14.94
CA VAL A 125 10.97 2.30 14.27
C VAL A 125 10.86 0.90 14.87
N ASP A 126 11.90 0.44 15.57
CA ASP A 126 11.99 -0.76 16.40
C ASP A 126 11.06 -0.59 17.62
N VAL A 127 9.83 -1.09 17.48
CA VAL A 127 8.77 -1.00 18.50
C VAL A 127 8.89 -2.15 19.48
N ASP A 128 9.31 -3.33 19.02
CA ASP A 128 9.46 -4.51 19.86
C ASP A 128 10.78 -4.57 20.63
N GLY A 129 11.76 -3.74 20.25
CA GLY A 129 13.04 -3.56 20.92
C GLY A 129 14.04 -4.68 20.66
N ASP A 130 13.85 -5.46 19.59
CA ASP A 130 14.73 -6.57 19.23
C ASP A 130 16.06 -6.11 18.58
N GLY A 131 16.17 -4.81 18.28
CA GLY A 131 17.34 -4.18 17.67
C GLY A 131 17.45 -4.41 16.17
N ARG A 132 16.38 -4.89 15.54
CA ARG A 132 16.20 -5.11 14.11
C ARG A 132 14.92 -4.39 13.65
N VAL A 133 14.65 -4.42 12.36
CA VAL A 133 13.42 -3.86 11.79
C VAL A 133 12.72 -4.96 11.02
N ASN A 134 11.56 -5.39 11.51
CA ASN A 134 10.71 -6.34 10.80
C ASN A 134 9.88 -5.64 9.70
N TYR A 135 9.25 -6.43 8.82
CA TYR A 135 8.46 -5.89 7.70
C TYR A 135 7.37 -4.89 8.14
N LYS A 136 6.72 -5.10 9.29
CA LYS A 136 5.67 -4.20 9.78
C LYS A 136 6.24 -2.85 10.23
N GLU A 137 7.40 -2.86 10.87
CA GLU A 137 8.11 -1.66 11.32
C GLU A 137 8.68 -0.88 10.13
N PHE A 138 9.23 -1.58 9.13
CA PHE A 138 9.68 -0.98 7.88
C PHE A 138 8.53 -0.32 7.11
N ARG A 139 7.36 -0.97 7.04
CA ARG A 139 6.16 -0.39 6.41
C ARG A 139 5.69 0.87 7.12
N GLN A 140 5.71 0.88 8.46
CA GLN A 140 5.43 2.09 9.23
C GLN A 140 6.46 3.20 8.97
N MET A 141 7.73 2.84 8.86
CA MET A 141 8.81 3.77 8.53
C MET A 141 8.57 4.44 7.17
N MET A 142 8.23 3.67 6.14
CA MET A 142 7.96 4.15 4.79
C MET A 142 6.69 5.03 4.73
N LYS A 143 5.57 4.56 5.31
CA LYS A 143 4.29 5.31 5.33
C LYS A 143 4.34 6.60 6.15
N GLY A 144 5.21 6.69 7.15
CA GLY A 144 5.39 7.88 7.99
C GLY A 144 6.24 9.00 7.38
N GLY A 145 6.62 8.92 6.10
CA GLY A 145 7.52 9.88 5.44
C GLY A 145 9.00 9.51 5.54
N GLY A 146 9.28 8.21 5.46
CA GLY A 146 10.59 7.58 5.69
C GLY A 146 11.75 8.24 4.96
N PHE A 147 12.86 8.39 5.69
CA PHE A 147 14.16 9.00 5.32
C PHE A 147 14.17 10.48 4.92
N ASN A 148 13.11 11.00 4.31
CA ASN A 148 13.06 12.39 3.80
C ASN A 148 12.67 13.43 4.85
N SER A 149 12.05 13.02 5.96
CA SER A 149 11.58 13.92 7.02
C SER A 149 12.51 14.02 8.24
N LEU A 150 13.77 13.57 8.11
CA LEU A 150 14.79 13.62 9.16
C LEU A 150 15.92 14.61 8.85
#